data_AF-A0A2P2BWD4-F1
#
_entry.id   AF-A0A2P2BWD4-F1
#
_cell.length_a   1.000
_cell.length_b   1.000
_cell.length_c   1.000
_cell.angle_alpha   90.00
_cell.angle_beta   90.00
_cell.angle_gamma   90.00
#
_symmetry.space_group_name_H-M   'P 1'
#
loop_
_entity.id
_entity.type
_entity.pdbx_description
1 polymer ?
#
loop_
_entity_poly.entity_id
_entity_poly.type
_entity_poly.pdbx_seq_one_letter_code
_entity_poly.pdbx_strand_id
1 'polypeptide(L)'
;MHPIATRDAARRMLDDGLNLSEVSRALGVSRASLRAWRDPLRPVSRECPFCDGAPLPRSAYGALLGYYLGDGTVSVHGRHTALRICCDAGYQGIIRDVEALTGAVRPLRTTFRVSAPGVCVVQSNWKHWPCLFPQHGPGRKHERRIALEPWQREIVDQCPADFLRGLFHSDGSRVNNWATRVVAGHVKRYDYPRWQFTNNSGDIQHLCCQALDAVDVPWRQSNWKTISVSTRAAVARLDELIGPKR
;
A
#
# COMPACT_ATOMS: atom_id res chain seq x y z
N MET A 1 -9.64 -32.16 -21.95
CA MET A 1 -9.60 -32.20 -20.48
C MET A 1 -9.56 -33.68 -20.09
N HIS A 2 -8.57 -34.14 -19.31
CA HIS A 2 -8.43 -35.58 -19.00
C HIS A 2 -9.31 -35.97 -17.80
N PRO A 3 -9.86 -37.21 -17.76
CA PRO A 3 -10.59 -37.71 -16.61
C PRO A 3 -9.74 -37.73 -15.32
N ILE A 4 -10.39 -37.56 -14.16
CA ILE A 4 -9.73 -37.58 -12.85
C ILE A 4 -8.97 -38.91 -12.63
N ALA A 5 -9.57 -40.03 -13.02
CA ALA A 5 -8.93 -41.35 -12.92
C ALA A 5 -7.60 -41.45 -13.70
N THR A 6 -7.49 -40.80 -14.86
CA THR A 6 -6.25 -40.77 -15.66
C THR A 6 -5.17 -39.94 -14.96
N ARG A 7 -5.56 -38.85 -14.30
CA ARG A 7 -4.64 -38.01 -13.51
C ARG A 7 -4.13 -38.74 -12.27
N ASP A 8 -5.00 -39.48 -11.58
CA ASP A 8 -4.63 -40.26 -10.39
C ASP A 8 -3.74 -41.46 -10.73
N ALA A 9 -3.97 -42.09 -11.88
CA ALA A 9 -3.06 -43.11 -12.42
C ALA A 9 -1.70 -42.51 -12.77
N ALA A 10 -1.67 -41.36 -13.46
CA ALA A 10 -0.42 -40.68 -13.81
C ALA A 10 0.40 -40.29 -12.58
N ARG A 11 -0.26 -39.84 -11.50
CA ARG A 11 0.41 -39.44 -10.26
C ARG A 11 1.04 -40.62 -9.53
N ARG A 12 0.31 -41.73 -9.41
CA ARG A 12 0.84 -42.98 -8.83
C ARG A 12 2.08 -43.46 -9.59
N MET A 13 2.04 -43.49 -10.92
CA MET A 13 3.19 -43.90 -11.72
C MET A 13 4.41 -42.98 -11.53
N LEU A 14 4.20 -41.67 -11.35
CA LEU A 14 5.29 -40.73 -11.06
C LEU A 14 5.84 -40.90 -9.63
N ASP A 15 4.98 -41.18 -8.65
CA ASP A 15 5.36 -41.46 -7.26
C ASP A 15 6.13 -42.79 -7.15
N ASP A 16 5.81 -43.77 -8.00
CA ASP A 16 6.51 -45.05 -8.16
C ASP A 16 7.87 -44.90 -8.89
N GLY A 17 8.27 -43.67 -9.24
CA GLY A 17 9.59 -43.35 -9.79
C GLY A 17 9.70 -43.40 -11.31
N LEU A 18 8.59 -43.62 -12.05
CA LEU A 18 8.63 -43.56 -13.51
C LEU A 18 8.84 -42.12 -13.99
N ASN A 19 9.57 -41.98 -15.09
CA ASN A 19 9.80 -40.67 -15.69
C ASN A 19 8.62 -40.25 -16.58
N LEU A 20 8.53 -38.94 -16.86
CA LEU A 20 7.42 -38.35 -17.63
C LEU A 20 7.22 -38.98 -19.02
N SER A 21 8.26 -39.48 -19.67
CA SER A 21 8.15 -40.11 -20.99
C SER A 21 7.51 -41.50 -20.89
N GLU A 22 7.82 -42.25 -19.84
CA GLU A 22 7.22 -43.57 -19.57
C GLU A 22 5.74 -43.44 -19.25
N VAL A 23 5.37 -42.49 -18.38
CA VAL A 23 3.97 -42.22 -18.02
C VAL A 23 3.18 -41.68 -19.22
N SER A 24 3.82 -40.86 -20.06
CA SER A 24 3.21 -40.33 -21.30
C SER A 24 2.85 -41.46 -22.27
N ARG A 25 3.76 -42.41 -22.46
CA ARG A 25 3.56 -43.57 -23.34
C ARG A 25 2.51 -44.53 -22.78
N ALA A 26 2.46 -44.73 -21.46
CA ALA A 26 1.52 -45.65 -20.84
C ALA A 26 0.07 -45.14 -20.84
N LEU A 27 -0.14 -43.83 -20.64
CA LEU A 27 -1.48 -43.25 -20.46
C LEU A 27 -1.96 -42.44 -21.68
N GLY A 28 -1.15 -42.29 -22.73
CA GLY A 28 -1.47 -41.47 -23.89
C GLY A 28 -1.63 -39.98 -23.57
N VAL A 29 -1.04 -39.53 -22.45
CA VAL A 29 -1.13 -38.14 -21.97
C VAL A 29 0.11 -37.36 -22.42
N SER A 30 -0.05 -36.11 -22.83
CA SER A 30 1.09 -35.27 -23.22
C SER A 30 2.06 -35.06 -22.05
N ARG A 31 3.37 -35.03 -22.32
CA ARG A 31 4.40 -34.71 -21.32
C ARG A 31 4.18 -33.33 -20.66
N ALA A 32 3.55 -32.39 -21.36
CA ALA A 32 3.18 -31.08 -20.81
C ALA A 32 2.08 -31.19 -19.74
N SER A 33 1.03 -31.97 -19.99
CA SER A 33 -0.03 -32.26 -19.02
C SER A 33 0.53 -32.97 -17.78
N LEU A 34 1.43 -33.94 -17.96
CA LEU A 34 2.08 -34.65 -16.87
C LEU A 34 2.98 -33.73 -16.02
N ARG A 35 3.76 -32.85 -16.65
CA ARG A 35 4.52 -31.81 -15.93
C ARG A 35 3.61 -30.90 -15.11
N ALA A 36 2.49 -30.45 -15.69
CA ALA A 36 1.52 -29.62 -14.99
C ALA A 36 0.81 -30.33 -13.83
N TRP A 37 0.77 -31.66 -13.80
CA TRP A 37 0.21 -32.44 -12.69
C TRP A 37 1.24 -32.79 -11.62
N ARG A 38 2.49 -33.07 -12.02
CA ARG A 38 3.63 -33.31 -11.12
C ARG A 38 4.03 -32.04 -10.38
N ASP A 39 4.13 -30.95 -11.14
CA ASP A 39 4.46 -29.62 -10.68
C ASP A 39 3.20 -28.77 -10.84
N PRO A 40 2.14 -28.99 -10.01
CA PRO A 40 0.95 -28.17 -10.09
C PRO A 40 1.39 -26.72 -10.02
N LEU A 41 0.93 -25.91 -10.98
CA LEU A 41 0.96 -24.45 -10.82
C LEU A 41 0.49 -24.19 -9.39
N ARG A 42 1.32 -23.48 -8.60
CA ARG A 42 1.02 -23.16 -7.20
C ARG A 42 -0.48 -22.90 -7.08
N PRO A 43 -1.18 -23.53 -6.11
CA PRO A 43 -2.62 -23.32 -5.96
C PRO A 43 -2.90 -21.84 -6.09
N VAL A 44 -3.85 -21.48 -6.98
CA VAL A 44 -4.30 -20.09 -7.12
C VAL A 44 -4.73 -19.71 -5.73
N SER A 45 -3.89 -18.93 -5.06
CA SER A 45 -4.15 -18.62 -3.69
C SER A 45 -5.50 -17.90 -3.64
N ARG A 46 -6.27 -18.24 -2.63
CA ARG A 46 -7.35 -17.42 -2.12
C ARG A 46 -6.69 -16.15 -1.59
N GLU A 47 -6.38 -15.22 -2.49
CA GLU A 47 -5.53 -14.06 -2.23
C GLU A 47 -6.33 -12.87 -1.74
N CYS A 48 -7.62 -12.80 -2.10
CA CYS A 48 -8.42 -11.62 -1.81
C CYS A 48 -9.15 -11.77 -0.47
N PRO A 49 -9.00 -10.81 0.45
CA PRO A 49 -9.78 -10.80 1.69
C PRO A 49 -11.29 -10.81 1.48
N PHE A 50 -11.76 -10.22 0.38
CA PHE A 50 -13.20 -10.08 0.11
C PHE A 50 -13.77 -11.15 -0.81
N CYS A 51 -13.00 -11.62 -1.79
CA CYS A 51 -13.49 -12.65 -2.70
C CYS A 51 -13.27 -14.07 -2.18
N ASP A 52 -12.20 -14.25 -1.40
CA ASP A 52 -11.74 -15.58 -1.01
C ASP A 52 -11.61 -15.77 0.51
N GLY A 53 -11.90 -14.74 1.31
CA GLY A 53 -11.83 -14.77 2.78
C GLY A 53 -10.41 -14.78 3.34
N ALA A 54 -9.42 -14.29 2.59
CA ALA A 54 -8.05 -14.19 3.06
C ALA A 54 -7.91 -13.19 4.23
N PRO A 55 -6.96 -13.37 5.15
CA PRO A 55 -6.68 -12.36 6.17
C PRO A 55 -6.11 -11.10 5.53
N LEU A 56 -6.59 -9.92 5.95
CA LEU A 56 -6.02 -8.63 5.57
C LEU A 56 -5.11 -8.12 6.71
N PRO A 57 -3.81 -7.91 6.49
CA PRO A 57 -2.94 -7.30 7.50
C PRO A 57 -3.34 -5.83 7.72
N ARG A 58 -4.12 -5.58 8.78
CA ARG A 58 -4.82 -4.29 9.02
C ARG A 58 -3.85 -3.10 9.08
N SER A 59 -2.78 -3.18 9.87
CA SER A 59 -1.75 -2.12 9.96
C SER A 59 -1.09 -1.82 8.60
N ALA A 60 -0.67 -2.86 7.87
CA ALA A 60 -0.06 -2.70 6.56
C ALA A 60 -1.02 -2.08 5.54
N TYR A 61 -2.28 -2.52 5.57
CA TYR A 61 -3.33 -1.95 4.76
C TYR A 61 -3.63 -0.49 5.11
N GLY A 62 -3.67 -0.13 6.41
CA GLY A 62 -3.90 1.25 6.86
C GLY A 62 -2.87 2.21 6.28
N ALA A 63 -1.58 1.87 6.37
CA ALA A 63 -0.53 2.69 5.76
C ALA A 63 -0.60 2.71 4.23
N LEU A 64 -0.85 1.57 3.59
CA LEU A 64 -1.01 1.52 2.13
C LEU A 64 -2.22 2.33 1.64
N LEU A 65 -3.30 2.39 2.43
CA LEU A 65 -4.46 3.23 2.17
C LEU A 65 -4.09 4.71 2.23
N GLY A 66 -3.30 5.14 3.22
CA GLY A 66 -2.78 6.50 3.28
C GLY A 66 -1.97 6.87 2.02
N TYR A 67 -0.99 6.03 1.65
CA TYR A 67 -0.23 6.21 0.40
C TYR A 67 -1.12 6.20 -0.84
N TYR A 68 -2.13 5.33 -0.87
CA TYR A 68 -3.08 5.27 -1.97
C TYR A 68 -3.88 6.57 -2.11
N LEU A 69 -4.35 7.15 -1.00
CA LEU A 69 -5.16 8.37 -1.01
C LEU A 69 -4.35 9.60 -1.42
N GLY A 70 -3.08 9.68 -1.06
CA GLY A 70 -2.19 10.74 -1.56
C GLY A 70 -1.71 10.49 -2.99
N ASP A 71 -0.60 9.78 -3.13
CA ASP A 71 0.13 9.60 -4.41
C ASP A 71 -0.24 8.33 -5.19
N GLY A 72 -1.23 7.57 -4.72
CA GLY A 72 -1.63 6.32 -5.36
C GLY A 72 -2.69 6.45 -6.45
N THR A 73 -2.73 5.44 -7.32
CA THR A 73 -3.81 5.24 -8.29
C THR A 73 -4.04 3.75 -8.53
N VAL A 74 -5.31 3.38 -8.68
CA VAL A 74 -5.71 2.07 -9.20
C VAL A 74 -6.26 2.30 -10.60
N SER A 75 -5.57 1.73 -11.60
CA SER A 75 -5.99 1.80 -13.00
C SER A 75 -6.52 0.45 -13.46
N VAL A 76 -7.67 0.45 -14.12
CA VAL A 76 -8.28 -0.74 -14.72
C VAL A 76 -8.29 -0.56 -16.25
N HIS A 77 -7.69 -1.51 -16.97
CA HIS A 77 -7.67 -1.54 -18.43
C HIS A 77 -7.90 -2.96 -18.93
N GLY A 78 -9.09 -3.22 -19.49
CA GLY A 78 -9.51 -4.57 -19.87
C GLY A 78 -9.48 -5.52 -18.67
N ARG A 79 -8.66 -6.59 -18.77
CA ARG A 79 -8.46 -7.56 -17.68
C ARG A 79 -7.29 -7.21 -16.73
N HIS A 80 -6.61 -6.09 -16.98
CA HIS A 80 -5.44 -5.68 -16.22
C HIS A 80 -5.82 -4.61 -15.20
N THR A 81 -5.41 -4.84 -13.95
CA THR A 81 -5.56 -3.87 -12.89
C THR A 81 -4.22 -3.66 -12.20
N ALA A 82 -3.83 -2.40 -12.06
CA ALA A 82 -2.55 -2.01 -11.48
C ALA A 82 -2.76 -0.98 -10.37
N LEU A 83 -2.21 -1.27 -9.19
CA LEU A 83 -1.94 -0.27 -8.16
C LEU A 83 -0.59 0.36 -8.48
N ARG A 84 -0.53 1.69 -8.48
CA ARG A 84 0.71 2.47 -8.62
C ARG A 84 0.76 3.50 -7.51
N ILE A 85 1.88 3.58 -6.80
CA ILE A 85 2.18 4.64 -5.84
C ILE A 85 3.40 5.39 -6.37
N CYS A 86 3.23 6.68 -6.66
CA CYS A 86 4.33 7.53 -7.09
C CYS A 86 5.10 8.02 -5.86
N CYS A 87 6.42 7.90 -5.86
CA CYS A 87 7.29 8.38 -4.79
C CYS A 87 8.37 9.29 -5.38
N ASP A 88 8.81 10.29 -4.61
CA ASP A 88 10.05 11.01 -4.94
C ASP A 88 11.23 10.04 -4.92
N ALA A 89 12.06 10.06 -5.97
CA ALA A 89 13.21 9.17 -6.09
C ALA A 89 14.27 9.39 -4.98
N GLY A 90 14.27 10.54 -4.32
CA GLY A 90 15.14 10.84 -3.18
C GLY A 90 14.72 10.14 -1.88
N TYR A 91 13.44 9.78 -1.71
CA TYR A 91 12.94 9.13 -0.49
C TYR A 91 12.98 7.62 -0.57
N GLN A 92 14.19 7.07 -0.51
CA GLN A 92 14.42 5.62 -0.59
C GLN A 92 13.80 4.84 0.57
N GLY A 93 13.62 5.47 1.74
CA GLY A 93 12.90 4.86 2.87
C GLY A 93 11.43 4.63 2.53
N ILE A 94 10.75 5.67 2.04
CA ILE A 94 9.35 5.61 1.59
C ILE A 94 9.16 4.58 0.47
N ILE A 95 10.06 4.52 -0.53
CA ILE A 95 9.94 3.54 -1.62
C ILE A 95 9.95 2.10 -1.07
N ARG A 96 10.90 1.79 -0.17
CA ARG A 96 10.99 0.45 0.46
C ARG A 96 9.78 0.14 1.33
N ASP A 97 9.28 1.15 2.04
CA ASP A 97 8.09 1.04 2.88
C ASP A 97 6.85 0.69 2.05
N VAL A 98 6.59 1.43 0.97
CA VAL A 98 5.49 1.15 0.05
C VAL A 98 5.59 -0.25 -0.56
N GLU A 99 6.79 -0.71 -0.94
CA GLU A 99 7.01 -2.07 -1.42
C GLU A 99 6.70 -3.12 -0.36
N ALA A 100 7.18 -2.93 0.86
CA ALA A 100 6.95 -3.85 1.97
C ALA A 100 5.46 -3.94 2.31
N LEU A 101 4.76 -2.80 2.36
CA LEU A 101 3.31 -2.73 2.61
C LEU A 101 2.50 -3.39 1.50
N THR A 102 2.86 -3.13 0.24
CA THR A 102 2.20 -3.75 -0.91
C THR A 102 2.44 -5.26 -0.93
N GLY A 103 3.65 -5.71 -0.58
CA GLY A 103 3.98 -7.12 -0.41
C GLY A 103 3.25 -7.78 0.75
N ALA A 104 3.09 -7.09 1.89
CA ALA A 104 2.33 -7.61 3.02
C ALA A 104 0.84 -7.80 2.67
N VAL A 105 0.23 -6.81 2.02
CA VAL A 105 -1.16 -6.88 1.56
C VAL A 105 -1.35 -7.90 0.43
N ARG A 106 -0.31 -8.14 -0.38
CA ARG A 106 -0.33 -9.09 -1.49
C ARG A 106 0.94 -9.97 -1.52
N PRO A 107 1.03 -11.00 -0.65
CA PRO A 107 2.28 -11.71 -0.37
C PRO A 107 2.81 -12.62 -1.49
N LEU A 108 1.99 -12.99 -2.46
CA LEU A 108 2.33 -14.06 -3.41
C LEU A 108 2.86 -13.57 -4.75
N ARG A 109 2.90 -12.25 -4.99
CA ARG A 109 3.33 -11.67 -6.25
C ARG A 109 4.25 -10.48 -6.02
N THR A 110 5.22 -10.35 -6.93
CA THR A 110 6.23 -9.30 -6.87
C THR A 110 5.63 -7.93 -7.14
N THR A 111 6.00 -6.97 -6.29
CA THR A 111 6.03 -5.55 -6.63
C THR A 111 7.19 -5.30 -7.60
N PHE A 112 7.09 -4.25 -8.40
CA PHE A 112 8.20 -3.80 -9.21
C PHE A 112 8.25 -2.27 -9.26
N ARG A 113 9.45 -1.75 -9.47
CA ARG A 113 9.72 -0.31 -9.58
C ARG A 113 9.77 0.11 -11.03
N VAL A 114 9.18 1.26 -11.33
CA VAL A 114 9.35 1.97 -12.60
C VAL A 114 9.94 3.33 -12.28
N SER A 115 11.16 3.59 -12.75
CA SER A 115 11.87 4.83 -12.47
C SER A 115 11.75 5.83 -13.63
N ALA A 116 11.62 7.10 -13.30
CA ALA A 116 11.71 8.25 -14.19
C ALA A 116 12.52 9.37 -13.50
N PRO A 117 12.97 10.42 -14.20
CA PRO A 117 13.69 11.52 -13.56
C PRO A 117 12.92 12.11 -12.38
N GLY A 118 13.50 12.02 -11.17
CA GLY A 118 12.90 12.52 -9.92
C GLY A 118 11.79 11.65 -9.30
N VAL A 119 11.35 10.57 -9.95
CA VAL A 119 10.20 9.77 -9.49
C VAL A 119 10.50 8.27 -9.56
N CYS A 120 10.10 7.54 -8.52
CA CYS A 120 10.03 6.09 -8.52
C CYS A 120 8.57 5.66 -8.30
N VAL A 121 8.02 4.88 -9.22
CA VAL A 121 6.67 4.33 -9.12
C VAL A 121 6.76 2.89 -8.64
N VAL A 122 6.20 2.61 -7.47
CA VAL A 122 5.99 1.23 -7.00
C VAL A 122 4.69 0.73 -7.59
N GLN A 123 4.77 -0.34 -8.39
CA GLN A 123 3.62 -0.91 -9.09
C GLN A 123 3.37 -2.37 -8.69
N SER A 124 2.09 -2.75 -8.57
CA SER A 124 1.65 -4.12 -8.39
C SER A 124 0.40 -4.42 -9.21
N ASN A 125 0.39 -5.52 -9.94
CA ASN A 125 -0.70 -5.87 -10.86
C ASN A 125 -1.60 -6.97 -10.27
N TRP A 126 -2.83 -6.64 -9.87
CA TRP A 126 -3.78 -7.57 -9.27
C TRP A 126 -5.23 -7.18 -9.53
N LYS A 127 -6.04 -8.12 -10.03
CA LYS A 127 -7.46 -7.87 -10.36
C LYS A 127 -8.31 -7.45 -9.15
N HIS A 128 -7.84 -7.69 -7.92
CA HIS A 128 -8.57 -7.38 -6.69
C HIS A 128 -8.13 -6.09 -6.00
N TRP A 129 -7.19 -5.31 -6.55
CA TRP A 129 -6.95 -3.95 -6.02
C TRP A 129 -8.22 -3.09 -5.91
N PRO A 130 -9.20 -3.17 -6.83
CA PRO A 130 -10.50 -2.52 -6.68
C PRO A 130 -11.28 -2.93 -5.43
N CYS A 131 -11.18 -4.19 -5.01
CA CYS A 131 -11.82 -4.69 -3.79
C CYS A 131 -11.21 -4.04 -2.53
N LEU A 132 -9.91 -3.73 -2.56
CA LEU A 132 -9.18 -3.12 -1.44
C LEU A 132 -9.20 -1.59 -1.48
N PHE A 133 -9.39 -0.99 -2.65
CA PHE A 133 -9.44 0.46 -2.83
C PHE A 133 -10.71 0.85 -3.59
N PRO A 134 -11.91 0.66 -2.98
CA PRO A 134 -13.18 0.94 -3.63
C PRO A 134 -13.35 2.43 -3.99
N GLN A 135 -12.50 3.30 -3.47
CA GLN A 135 -12.40 4.70 -3.86
C GLN A 135 -11.79 4.91 -5.25
N HIS A 136 -11.49 3.86 -6.03
CA HIS A 136 -11.00 4.01 -7.41
C HIS A 136 -12.13 4.46 -8.36
N GLY A 137 -11.79 5.02 -9.52
CA GLY A 137 -12.80 5.55 -10.45
C GLY A 137 -12.23 6.52 -11.48
N PRO A 138 -13.03 6.91 -12.49
CA PRO A 138 -12.60 7.82 -13.56
C PRO A 138 -12.41 9.24 -13.05
N GLY A 139 -11.58 10.03 -13.74
CA GLY A 139 -11.33 11.43 -13.40
C GLY A 139 -10.34 11.63 -12.25
N ARG A 140 -10.16 12.89 -11.83
CA ARG A 140 -9.18 13.24 -10.80
C ARG A 140 -9.66 12.79 -9.43
N LYS A 141 -8.76 12.29 -8.59
CA LYS A 141 -9.10 11.77 -7.25
C LYS A 141 -9.80 12.79 -6.36
N HIS A 142 -9.36 14.04 -6.36
CA HIS A 142 -9.91 15.08 -5.53
C HIS A 142 -11.26 15.65 -6.01
N GLU A 143 -11.68 15.33 -7.24
CA GLU A 143 -13.00 15.71 -7.78
C GLU A 143 -14.05 14.63 -7.52
N ARG A 144 -13.64 13.47 -6.98
CA ARG A 144 -14.51 12.36 -6.63
C ARG A 144 -14.84 12.40 -5.15
N ARG A 145 -16.01 11.85 -4.80
CA ARG A 145 -16.32 11.53 -3.41
C ARG A 145 -15.41 10.41 -2.92
N ILE A 146 -14.71 10.63 -1.82
CA ILE A 146 -13.85 9.67 -1.15
C ILE A 146 -14.48 9.32 0.19
N ALA A 147 -15.15 8.17 0.25
CA ALA A 147 -15.69 7.63 1.49
C ALA A 147 -15.00 6.30 1.82
N LEU A 148 -14.67 6.09 3.10
CA LEU A 148 -14.21 4.79 3.57
C LEU A 148 -15.40 3.86 3.74
N GLU A 149 -15.27 2.63 3.25
CA GLU A 149 -16.18 1.54 3.59
C GLU A 149 -16.14 1.27 5.11
N PRO A 150 -17.20 0.69 5.70
CA PRO A 150 -17.23 0.40 7.14
C PRO A 150 -15.99 -0.37 7.64
N TRP A 151 -15.56 -1.39 6.90
CA TRP A 151 -14.37 -2.18 7.24
C TRP A 151 -13.06 -1.39 7.10
N GLN A 152 -12.98 -0.41 6.19
CA GLN A 152 -11.81 0.48 6.08
C GLN A 152 -11.76 1.43 7.27
N ARG A 153 -12.91 1.96 7.69
CA ARG A 153 -13.02 2.81 8.87
C ARG A 153 -12.57 2.06 10.12
N GLU A 154 -13.03 0.83 10.34
CA GLU A 154 -12.55 0.00 11.45
C GLU A 154 -11.02 -0.16 11.47
N ILE A 155 -10.40 -0.32 10.30
CA ILE A 155 -8.93 -0.44 10.22
C ILE A 155 -8.25 0.88 10.54
N VAL A 156 -8.74 2.00 10.01
CA VAL A 156 -8.19 3.33 10.30
C VAL A 156 -8.34 3.67 11.78
N ASP A 157 -9.47 3.34 12.40
CA ASP A 157 -9.72 3.58 13.82
C ASP A 157 -8.81 2.72 14.72
N GLN A 158 -8.49 1.48 14.29
CA GLN A 158 -7.58 0.58 15.02
C GLN A 158 -6.10 0.88 14.78
N CYS A 159 -5.75 1.42 13.62
CA CYS A 159 -4.37 1.70 13.20
C CYS A 159 -4.21 3.13 12.66
N PRO A 160 -4.59 4.18 13.41
CA PRO A 160 -4.59 5.55 12.90
C PRO A 160 -3.18 6.07 12.60
N ALA A 161 -2.18 5.66 13.39
CA ALA A 161 -0.78 6.00 13.17
C ALA A 161 -0.26 5.48 11.82
N ASP A 162 -0.61 4.25 11.44
CA ASP A 162 -0.23 3.68 10.15
C ASP A 162 -0.89 4.44 9.00
N PHE A 163 -2.18 4.75 9.12
CA PHE A 163 -2.89 5.54 8.12
C PHE A 163 -2.28 6.93 7.94
N LEU A 164 -1.99 7.63 9.05
CA LEU A 164 -1.29 8.92 9.05
C LEU A 164 0.09 8.83 8.42
N ARG A 165 0.85 7.76 8.70
CA ARG A 165 2.16 7.53 8.08
C ARG A 165 2.06 7.52 6.57
N GLY A 166 1.10 6.78 6.00
CA GLY A 166 0.87 6.79 4.56
C GLY A 166 0.55 8.17 4.00
N LEU A 167 -0.36 8.92 4.65
CA LEU A 167 -0.78 10.26 4.20
C LEU A 167 0.36 11.30 4.26
N PHE A 168 1.10 11.36 5.38
CA PHE A 168 2.16 12.35 5.56
C PHE A 168 3.43 11.97 4.78
N HIS A 169 3.68 10.68 4.54
CA HIS A 169 4.80 10.28 3.70
C HIS A 169 4.53 10.48 2.21
N SER A 170 3.28 10.45 1.75
CA SER A 170 2.93 10.93 0.40
C SER A 170 2.89 12.46 0.34
N ASP A 171 1.81 13.07 0.83
CA ASP A 171 1.43 14.48 0.58
C ASP A 171 1.86 15.41 1.72
N GLY A 172 2.54 14.87 2.72
CA GLY A 172 3.08 15.64 3.83
C GLY A 172 4.40 16.34 3.49
N SER A 173 4.74 17.35 4.26
CA SER A 173 6.07 17.96 4.26
C SER A 173 6.50 18.19 5.69
N ARG A 174 7.70 17.72 6.03
CA ARG A 174 8.31 17.94 7.34
C ARG A 174 9.40 19.00 7.18
N VAL A 175 9.14 20.20 7.67
CA VAL A 175 10.09 21.31 7.62
C VAL A 175 10.58 21.66 9.02
N ASN A 176 11.83 22.12 9.11
CA ASN A 176 12.36 22.67 10.36
C ASN A 176 12.81 24.12 10.12
N ASN A 177 11.91 25.06 10.42
CA ASN A 177 12.24 26.48 10.36
C ASN A 177 13.08 26.86 11.57
N TRP A 178 13.99 27.81 11.43
CA TRP A 178 14.80 28.28 12.54
C TRP A 178 14.93 29.81 12.54
N ALA A 179 15.08 30.38 13.73
CA ALA A 179 15.34 31.81 13.93
C ALA A 179 16.30 32.01 15.10
N THR A 180 17.04 33.12 15.09
CA THR A 180 17.92 33.51 16.21
C THR A 180 17.37 34.71 16.95
N ARG A 181 17.46 34.71 18.28
CA ARG A 181 17.10 35.85 19.14
C ARG A 181 18.17 36.06 20.20
N VAL A 182 18.54 37.31 20.46
CA VAL A 182 19.41 37.66 21.59
C VAL A 182 18.59 37.61 22.88
N VAL A 183 19.04 36.81 23.84
CA VAL A 183 18.43 36.68 25.16
C VAL A 183 19.55 36.81 26.20
N ALA A 184 19.44 37.81 27.08
CA ALA A 184 20.48 38.12 28.08
C ALA A 184 21.89 38.26 27.48
N GLY A 185 22.01 38.94 26.33
CA GLY A 185 23.31 39.16 25.65
C GLY A 185 23.82 37.99 24.81
N HIS A 186 23.18 36.81 24.85
CA HIS A 186 23.60 35.65 24.07
C HIS A 186 22.66 35.38 22.89
N VAL A 187 23.23 35.07 21.72
CA VAL A 187 22.46 34.62 20.55
C VAL A 187 21.94 33.21 20.78
N LYS A 188 20.61 33.05 20.81
CA LYS A 188 19.95 31.76 20.96
C LYS A 188 19.21 31.39 19.67
N ARG A 189 19.45 30.18 19.16
CA ARG A 189 18.70 29.59 18.03
C ARG A 189 17.45 28.89 18.53
N TYR A 190 16.35 29.07 17.80
CA TYR A 190 15.06 28.45 18.05
C TYR A 190 14.62 27.69 16.81
N ASP A 191 14.38 26.40 16.97
CA ASP A 191 13.81 25.54 15.93
C ASP A 191 12.29 25.42 16.10
N TYR A 192 11.62 25.45 14.96
CA TYR A 192 10.17 25.41 14.77
C TYR A 192 9.86 24.29 13.76
N PRO A 193 9.90 23.02 14.22
CA PRO A 193 9.55 21.91 13.39
C PRO A 193 8.05 21.98 13.07
N ARG A 194 7.68 21.56 11.86
CA ARG A 194 6.30 21.56 11.39
C ARG A 194 6.09 20.42 10.41
N TRP A 195 4.95 19.75 10.56
CA TRP A 195 4.37 18.94 9.52
C TRP A 195 3.23 19.71 8.82
N GLN A 196 3.18 19.62 7.50
CA GLN A 196 2.07 20.12 6.69
C GLN A 196 1.57 19.00 5.79
N PHE A 197 0.28 18.70 5.82
CA PHE A 197 -0.39 17.81 4.88
C PHE A 197 -1.20 18.65 3.90
N THR A 198 -0.91 18.55 2.60
CA THR A 198 -1.56 19.37 1.57
C THR A 198 -2.32 18.50 0.59
N ASN A 199 -3.65 18.60 0.54
CA ASN A 199 -4.47 17.81 -0.37
C ASN A 199 -5.70 18.61 -0.84
N ASN A 200 -6.05 18.50 -2.12
CA ASN A 200 -7.20 19.23 -2.69
C ASN A 200 -8.56 18.59 -2.36
N SER A 201 -8.58 17.32 -1.94
CA SER A 201 -9.82 16.64 -1.56
C SER A 201 -10.22 17.02 -0.14
N GLY A 202 -11.40 17.62 0.03
CA GLY A 202 -11.97 17.88 1.35
C GLY A 202 -12.22 16.60 2.15
N ASP A 203 -12.62 15.53 1.46
CA ASP A 203 -12.83 14.21 2.08
C ASP A 203 -11.53 13.62 2.63
N ILE A 204 -10.43 13.64 1.87
CA ILE A 204 -9.13 13.14 2.35
C ILE A 204 -8.58 14.02 3.48
N GLN A 205 -8.76 15.35 3.40
CA GLN A 205 -8.42 16.25 4.51
C GLN A 205 -9.21 15.90 5.77
N HIS A 206 -10.51 15.63 5.66
CA HIS A 206 -11.34 15.24 6.79
C HIS A 206 -10.88 13.91 7.41
N LEU A 207 -10.57 12.91 6.60
CA LEU A 207 -10.01 11.64 7.08
C LEU A 207 -8.67 11.83 7.82
N CYS A 208 -7.80 12.71 7.31
CA CYS A 208 -6.55 13.07 7.97
C CYS A 208 -6.79 13.70 9.35
N CYS A 209 -7.72 14.67 9.43
CA CYS A 209 -8.09 15.32 10.69
C CYS A 209 -8.65 14.32 11.71
N GLN A 210 -9.58 13.45 11.30
CA GLN A 210 -10.15 12.41 12.18
C GLN A 210 -9.06 11.49 12.75
N ALA A 211 -8.10 11.09 11.91
CA ALA A 211 -7.00 10.24 12.35
C ALA A 211 -6.02 10.97 13.27
N LEU A 212 -5.76 12.26 13.05
CA LEU A 212 -4.96 13.10 13.96
C LEU A 212 -5.63 13.28 15.32
N ASP A 213 -6.95 13.50 15.34
CA ASP A 213 -7.74 13.61 16.56
C ASP A 213 -7.70 12.29 17.36
N ALA A 214 -7.79 11.14 16.68
CA ALA A 214 -7.75 9.82 17.30
C ALA A 214 -6.40 9.47 17.99
N VAL A 215 -5.33 10.20 17.68
CA VAL A 215 -4.00 10.01 18.29
C VAL A 215 -3.55 11.21 19.13
N ASP A 216 -4.48 12.10 19.46
CA ASP A 216 -4.26 13.30 20.26
C ASP A 216 -3.12 14.19 19.70
N VAL A 217 -3.10 14.39 18.38
CA VAL A 217 -2.14 15.29 17.71
C VAL A 217 -2.86 16.58 17.30
N PRO A 218 -2.67 17.69 18.05
CA PRO A 218 -3.27 18.97 17.71
C PRO A 218 -2.86 19.47 16.33
N TRP A 219 -3.86 19.86 15.54
CA TRP A 219 -3.67 20.39 14.19
C TRP A 219 -4.45 21.68 13.99
N ARG A 220 -4.08 22.41 12.93
CA ARG A 220 -4.82 23.57 12.43
C ARG A 220 -4.88 23.53 10.92
N GLN A 221 -6.04 23.85 10.35
CA GLN A 221 -6.15 24.13 8.93
C GLN A 221 -5.60 25.54 8.63
N SER A 222 -4.42 25.60 7.99
CA SER A 222 -3.72 26.87 7.71
C SER A 222 -4.25 27.58 6.46
N ASN A 223 -4.85 26.83 5.54
CA ASN A 223 -5.60 27.32 4.39
C ASN A 223 -6.55 26.21 3.90
N TRP A 224 -7.35 26.49 2.88
CA TRP A 224 -8.40 25.58 2.39
C TRP A 224 -7.94 24.16 2.00
N LYS A 225 -6.65 23.95 1.74
CA LYS A 225 -6.07 22.65 1.35
C LYS A 225 -4.96 22.12 2.26
N THR A 226 -4.61 22.83 3.34
CA THR A 226 -3.42 22.52 4.14
C THR A 226 -3.74 22.34 5.61
N ILE A 227 -3.50 21.14 6.13
CA ILE A 227 -3.54 20.81 7.56
C ILE A 227 -2.12 20.91 8.11
N SER A 228 -1.95 21.56 9.26
CA SER A 228 -0.63 21.84 9.84
C SER A 228 -0.55 21.38 11.29
N VAL A 229 0.52 20.65 11.61
CA VAL A 229 0.91 20.28 12.97
C VAL A 229 2.18 21.05 13.28
N SER A 230 2.10 22.01 14.21
CA SER A 230 3.15 23.04 14.39
C SER A 230 3.62 23.26 15.82
N THR A 231 2.96 22.69 16.83
CA THR A 231 3.46 22.76 18.21
C THR A 231 4.57 21.72 18.36
N ARG A 232 5.63 22.04 19.12
CA ARG A 232 6.76 21.11 19.27
C ARG A 232 6.33 19.74 19.82
N ALA A 233 5.41 19.73 20.78
CA ALA A 233 4.87 18.50 21.36
C ALA A 233 4.08 17.68 20.33
N ALA A 234 3.21 18.31 19.54
CA ALA A 234 2.42 17.60 18.52
C ALA A 234 3.31 17.07 17.38
N VAL A 235 4.33 17.82 16.97
CA VAL A 235 5.29 17.36 15.96
C VAL A 235 6.12 16.19 16.47
N ALA A 236 6.63 16.26 17.71
CA ALA A 236 7.35 15.14 18.32
C ALA A 236 6.46 13.90 18.42
N ARG A 237 5.20 14.07 18.86
CA ARG A 237 4.22 12.98 18.92
C ARG A 237 3.97 12.37 17.54
N LEU A 238 3.78 13.20 16.51
CA LEU A 238 3.58 12.69 15.16
C LEU A 238 4.83 11.96 14.65
N ASP A 239 6.03 12.50 14.87
CA ASP A 239 7.29 11.86 14.49
C ASP A 239 7.47 10.48 15.16
N GLU A 240 7.08 10.33 16.43
CA GLU A 240 7.09 9.04 17.13
C GLU A 240 6.15 8.01 16.49
N LEU A 241 4.98 8.48 16.04
CA LEU A 241 3.94 7.62 15.47
C LEU A 241 4.24 7.18 14.04
N ILE A 242 4.74 8.10 13.19
CA ILE A 242 4.86 7.87 11.75
C ILE A 242 6.31 7.72 11.27
N GLY A 243 7.27 8.04 12.12
CA GLY A 243 8.68 8.08 11.77
C GLY A 243 9.08 9.31 10.95
N PRO A 244 10.37 9.44 10.61
CA PRO A 244 10.84 10.56 9.80
C PRO A 244 10.54 10.36 8.31
N LYS A 245 10.25 11.46 7.59
CA LYS A 245 10.13 11.45 6.13
C LYS A 245 11.53 11.30 5.47
N ARG A 246 11.87 10.11 4.96
CA ARG A 246 13.19 9.77 4.38
C ARG A 246 13.13 8.70 3.29
#